data_AF-A0A2H9PN61-F1
#
_entry.id   AF-A0A2H9PN61-F1
#
_cell.length_a   1.000
_cell.length_b   1.000
_cell.length_c   1.000
_cell.angle_alpha   90.00
_cell.angle_beta   90.00
_cell.angle_gamma   90.00
#
_symmetry.space_group_name_H-M   'P 1'
#
loop_
_entity.id
_entity.type
_entity.pdbx_description
1 polymer ?
#
loop_
_entity_poly.entity_id
_entity_poly.type
_entity_poly.pdbx_seq_one_letter_code
_entity_poly.pdbx_strand_id
1 'polypeptide(L)'
;MNLKYSAKFYWGATLIILSFIIGGFSKVLFFLNLENDNMFWSMLIVYILSWPILILGVWWMGKEYADSLRRYLQYKFYSEHLRNGTQKAFTATKNKANEVKLKANEVKLKAKEKTVILRSKVKDRLNKHKAIIIKQP
;
A
#
# COMPACT_ATOMS: atom_id res chain seq x y z
N MET A 1 -11.77 -10.31 -8.38
CA MET A 1 -10.50 -10.20 -9.11
C MET A 1 -10.18 -11.62 -9.61
N ASN A 2 -10.40 -11.90 -10.91
CA ASN A 2 -10.12 -13.23 -11.46
C ASN A 2 -8.61 -13.40 -11.60
N LEU A 3 -8.01 -14.25 -10.77
CA LEU A 3 -6.60 -14.64 -10.89
C LEU A 3 -6.46 -15.47 -12.16
N LYS A 4 -6.14 -14.82 -13.29
CA LYS A 4 -5.78 -15.51 -14.53
C LYS A 4 -4.38 -16.11 -14.35
N TYR A 5 -4.32 -17.31 -13.80
CA TYR A 5 -3.08 -18.07 -13.77
C TYR A 5 -2.67 -18.47 -15.19
N SER A 6 -1.38 -18.36 -15.48
CA SER A 6 -0.80 -18.75 -16.76
C SER A 6 -0.99 -20.25 -16.99
N ALA A 7 -1.13 -20.69 -18.26
CA ALA A 7 -1.21 -22.12 -18.60
C ALA A 7 -0.02 -22.92 -18.00
N LYS A 8 1.15 -22.28 -17.83
CA LYS A 8 2.35 -22.86 -17.21
C LYS A 8 2.14 -23.25 -15.74
N PHE A 9 1.31 -22.50 -15.00
CA PHE A 9 0.98 -22.81 -13.61
C PHE A 9 0.13 -24.08 -13.52
N TYR A 10 -0.88 -24.20 -14.39
CA TYR A 10 -1.71 -25.41 -14.47
C TYR A 10 -0.90 -26.63 -14.88
N TRP A 11 -0.03 -26.50 -15.88
CA TRP A 11 0.91 -27.56 -16.25
C TRP A 11 1.85 -27.95 -15.11
N GLY A 12 2.39 -26.98 -14.37
CA GLY A 12 3.20 -27.25 -13.18
C GLY A 12 2.44 -28.00 -12.10
N ALA A 13 1.22 -27.58 -11.78
CA ALA A 13 0.35 -28.25 -10.82
C ALA A 13 0.00 -29.68 -11.26
N THR A 14 -0.34 -29.88 -12.53
CA THR A 14 -0.61 -31.22 -13.10
C THR A 14 0.62 -32.12 -13.01
N LEU A 15 1.82 -31.62 -13.30
CA LEU A 15 3.06 -32.39 -13.18
C LEU A 15 3.37 -32.80 -11.74
N ILE A 16 3.10 -31.93 -10.76
CA ILE A 16 3.26 -32.26 -9.34
C ILE A 16 2.29 -33.36 -8.93
N ILE A 17 1.00 -33.20 -9.27
CA ILE A 17 -0.03 -34.20 -8.95
C ILE A 17 0.31 -35.54 -9.59
N LEU A 18 0.69 -35.53 -10.87
CA LEU A 18 1.06 -36.73 -11.61
C LEU A 18 2.29 -37.41 -11.00
N SER A 19 3.31 -36.63 -10.61
CA SER A 19 4.49 -37.17 -9.95
C SER A 19 4.16 -37.80 -8.59
N PHE A 20 3.23 -37.23 -7.84
CA PHE A 20 2.79 -37.80 -6.56
C PHE A 20 2.02 -39.10 -6.78
N ILE A 21 1.14 -39.15 -7.78
CA ILE A 21 0.40 -40.36 -8.14
C ILE A 21 1.37 -41.47 -8.55
N ILE A 22 2.29 -41.17 -9.47
CA ILE A 22 3.30 -42.14 -9.95
C ILE A 22 4.18 -42.60 -8.80
N GLY A 23 4.75 -41.69 -8.01
CA GLY A 23 5.60 -42.05 -6.87
C GLY A 23 4.86 -42.84 -5.79
N GLY A 24 3.58 -42.54 -5.55
CA GLY A 24 2.71 -43.29 -4.65
C GLY A 24 2.42 -44.70 -5.17
N PHE A 25 2.04 -44.83 -6.44
CA PHE A 25 1.80 -46.14 -7.08
C PHE A 25 3.06 -46.99 -7.10
N SER A 26 4.21 -46.41 -7.44
CA SER A 26 5.49 -47.09 -7.42
C SER A 26 5.80 -47.66 -6.03
N LYS A 27 5.59 -46.89 -4.95
CA LYS A 27 5.81 -47.38 -3.58
C LYS A 27 4.89 -48.54 -3.20
N VAL A 28 3.61 -48.46 -3.56
CA VAL A 28 2.63 -49.53 -3.27
C VAL A 28 3.00 -50.81 -4.03
N LEU A 29 3.34 -50.70 -5.32
CA LEU A 29 3.75 -51.83 -6.13
C LEU A 29 5.10 -52.42 -5.70
N PHE A 30 6.01 -51.58 -5.20
CA PHE A 30 7.28 -52.00 -4.65
C PHE A 30 7.10 -52.87 -3.40
N PHE A 31 6.16 -52.51 -2.52
CA PHE A 31 5.82 -53.33 -1.35
C PHE A 31 5.15 -54.67 -1.72
N LEU A 32 4.44 -54.73 -2.84
CA LEU A 32 3.71 -55.92 -3.27
C LEU A 32 4.55 -56.92 -4.09
N ASN A 33 5.62 -56.47 -4.76
CA ASN A 33 6.41 -57.29 -5.70
C ASN A 33 7.89 -57.45 -5.30
N LEU A 34 8.17 -57.60 -4.00
CA LEU A 34 9.54 -57.73 -3.48
C LEU A 34 10.31 -58.96 -3.99
N GLU A 35 9.64 -59.98 -4.52
CA GLU A 35 10.27 -61.24 -4.95
C GLU A 35 10.79 -61.23 -6.41
N ASN A 36 10.43 -60.24 -7.22
CA ASN A 36 10.80 -60.20 -8.65
C ASN A 36 11.89 -59.16 -8.94
N ASP A 37 13.15 -59.61 -9.05
CA ASP A 37 14.34 -58.75 -9.24
C ASP A 37 14.23 -57.81 -10.44
N ASN A 38 13.77 -58.29 -11.61
CA ASN A 38 13.65 -57.46 -12.81
C ASN A 38 12.60 -56.34 -12.66
N MET A 39 11.50 -56.65 -11.97
CA MET A 39 10.41 -55.71 -11.76
C MET A 39 10.83 -54.64 -10.75
N PHE A 40 11.59 -55.03 -9.73
CA PHE A 40 12.17 -54.14 -8.73
C PHE A 40 13.05 -53.05 -9.36
N TRP A 41 14.01 -53.42 -10.22
CA TRP A 41 14.92 -52.45 -10.85
C TRP A 41 14.17 -51.47 -11.77
N SER A 42 13.19 -51.97 -12.54
CA SER A 42 12.38 -51.11 -13.40
C SER A 42 11.56 -50.07 -12.61
N MET A 43 10.98 -50.48 -11.47
CA MET A 43 10.23 -49.57 -10.60
C MET A 43 11.12 -48.58 -9.88
N LEU A 44 12.33 -48.99 -9.47
CA LEU A 44 13.33 -48.11 -8.87
C LEU A 44 13.72 -46.98 -9.83
N ILE A 45 13.95 -47.31 -11.10
CA ILE A 45 14.30 -46.33 -12.15
C ILE A 45 13.14 -45.34 -12.36
N VAL A 46 11.90 -45.82 -12.48
CA VAL A 46 10.71 -44.97 -12.63
C VAL A 46 10.53 -44.05 -11.41
N TYR A 47 10.76 -44.57 -10.21
CA TYR A 47 10.71 -43.79 -8.98
C TYR A 47 11.79 -42.70 -8.96
N ILE A 48 13.02 -43.00 -9.36
CA ILE A 48 14.10 -41.99 -9.44
C ILE A 48 13.75 -40.93 -10.50
N LEU A 49 13.19 -41.33 -11.64
CA LEU A 49 12.77 -40.39 -12.69
C LEU A 49 11.61 -39.48 -12.28
N SER A 50 10.78 -39.89 -11.33
CA SER A 50 9.67 -39.05 -10.88
C SER A 50 10.17 -37.82 -10.10
N TRP A 51 11.35 -37.88 -9.48
CA TRP A 51 11.88 -36.78 -8.66
C TRP A 51 12.24 -35.53 -9.49
N PRO A 52 12.99 -35.62 -10.60
CA PRO A 52 13.22 -34.48 -11.49
C PRO A 52 11.92 -33.84 -12.01
N ILE A 53 10.90 -34.66 -12.30
CA ILE A 53 9.59 -34.17 -12.77
C ILE A 53 8.90 -33.35 -11.67
N LEU A 54 8.96 -33.84 -10.42
CA LEU A 54 8.45 -33.11 -9.26
C LEU A 54 9.18 -31.78 -9.08
N ILE A 55 10.51 -31.79 -9.14
CA ILE A 55 11.34 -30.58 -9.00
C ILE A 55 10.97 -29.56 -10.08
N LEU A 56 10.83 -29.99 -11.34
CA LEU A 56 10.44 -29.12 -12.44
C LEU A 56 9.03 -28.54 -12.26
N GLY A 57 8.07 -29.36 -11.83
CA GLY A 57 6.71 -28.93 -11.53
C GLY A 57 6.66 -27.88 -10.41
N VAL A 58 7.35 -28.15 -9.30
CA VAL A 58 7.48 -27.21 -8.16
C VAL A 58 8.20 -25.92 -8.58
N TRP A 59 9.24 -26.01 -9.40
CA TRP A 59 9.97 -24.85 -9.87
C TRP A 59 9.10 -23.94 -10.74
N TRP A 60 8.38 -24.50 -11.71
CA TRP A 60 7.48 -23.73 -12.58
C TRP A 60 6.31 -23.11 -11.80
N MET A 61 5.66 -23.91 -10.95
CA MET A 61 4.54 -23.44 -10.13
C MET A 61 5.00 -22.39 -9.10
N GLY A 62 6.14 -22.62 -8.44
CA GLY A 62 6.73 -21.75 -7.44
C GLY A 62 7.15 -20.40 -8.01
N LYS A 63 7.68 -20.35 -9.24
CA LYS A 63 8.05 -19.10 -9.91
C LYS A 63 6.83 -18.22 -10.19
N GLU A 64 5.75 -18.79 -10.72
CA GLU A 64 4.49 -18.06 -10.98
C GLU A 64 3.84 -17.60 -9.67
N TYR A 65 3.84 -18.47 -8.65
CA TYR A 65 3.32 -18.13 -7.33
C TYR A 65 4.12 -16.99 -6.69
N ALA A 66 5.45 -17.06 -6.70
CA ALA A 66 6.33 -16.02 -6.15
C ALA A 66 6.14 -14.67 -6.87
N ASP A 67 5.98 -14.66 -8.20
CA ASP A 67 5.71 -13.42 -8.94
C ASP A 67 4.34 -12.83 -8.58
N SER A 68 3.31 -13.67 -8.45
CA SER A 68 1.99 -13.22 -7.99
C SER A 68 2.01 -12.66 -6.56
N LEU A 69 2.77 -13.31 -5.67
CA LEU A 69 2.93 -12.87 -4.28
C LEU A 69 3.67 -11.54 -4.22
N ARG A 70 4.72 -11.38 -5.02
CA ARG A 70 5.48 -10.13 -5.15
C ARG A 70 4.59 -8.99 -5.62
N ARG A 71 3.77 -9.20 -6.65
CA ARG A 71 2.82 -8.18 -7.13
C ARG A 71 1.80 -7.79 -6.07
N TYR A 72 1.27 -8.77 -5.33
CA TYR A 72 0.32 -8.52 -4.26
C TYR A 72 0.95 -7.70 -3.12
N LEU A 73 2.15 -8.08 -2.69
CA LEU A 73 2.90 -7.35 -1.67
C LEU A 73 3.25 -5.94 -2.13
N GLN A 74 3.78 -5.78 -3.35
CA GLN A 74 4.08 -4.46 -3.92
C GLN A 74 2.84 -3.57 -3.98
N TYR A 75 1.69 -4.11 -4.42
CA TYR A 75 0.45 -3.34 -4.46
C TYR A 75 -0.01 -2.91 -3.06
N LYS A 76 0.04 -3.83 -2.08
CA LYS A 76 -0.31 -3.55 -0.70
C LYS A 76 0.58 -2.44 -0.12
N PHE A 77 1.90 -2.60 -0.21
CA PHE A 77 2.86 -1.60 0.28
C PHE A 77 2.75 -0.27 -0.45
N TYR A 78 2.53 -0.27 -1.76
CA TYR A 78 2.36 0.94 -2.57
C TYR A 78 1.10 1.71 -2.15
N SER A 79 -0.03 1.01 -1.97
CA SER A 79 -1.28 1.64 -1.51
C SER A 79 -1.14 2.25 -0.12
N GLU A 80 -0.41 1.59 0.77
CA GLU A 80 -0.20 2.02 2.15
C GLU A 80 0.74 3.23 2.22
N HIS A 81 1.81 3.24 1.42
CA HIS A 81 2.71 4.38 1.30
C HIS A 81 2.03 5.61 0.68
N LEU A 82 1.25 5.42 -0.38
CA LEU A 82 0.46 6.51 -0.98
C LEU A 82 -0.54 7.08 0.01
N ARG A 83 -1.31 6.23 0.71
CA ARG A 83 -2.29 6.69 1.70
C ARG A 83 -1.64 7.53 2.80
N ASN A 84 -0.50 7.05 3.32
CA ASN A 84 0.25 7.75 4.36
C ASN A 84 0.85 9.07 3.85
N GLY A 85 1.37 9.09 2.61
CA GLY A 85 1.89 10.30 1.97
C GLY A 85 0.81 11.36 1.75
N THR A 86 -0.34 10.96 1.20
CA THR A 86 -1.49 11.85 0.96
C THR A 86 -2.05 12.39 2.28
N GLN A 87 -2.18 11.56 3.31
CA GLN A 87 -2.68 12.00 4.61
C GLN A 87 -1.72 12.99 5.29
N LYS A 88 -0.41 12.77 5.20
CA LYS A 88 0.60 13.73 5.69
C LYS A 88 0.52 15.06 4.94
N ALA A 89 0.46 15.03 3.61
CA ALA A 89 0.35 16.23 2.79
C ALA A 89 -0.94 17.01 3.10
N PHE A 90 -2.07 16.32 3.20
CA PHE A 90 -3.35 16.93 3.56
C PHE A 90 -3.30 17.59 4.94
N THR A 91 -2.70 16.92 5.92
CA THR A 91 -2.56 17.44 7.29
C THR A 91 -1.64 18.67 7.33
N ALA A 92 -0.53 18.65 6.60
CA ALA A 92 0.39 19.79 6.50
C ALA A 92 -0.29 21.01 5.85
N THR A 93 -1.06 20.81 4.77
CA THR A 93 -1.83 21.87 4.12
C THR A 93 -2.91 22.42 5.03
N LYS A 94 -3.64 21.57 5.75
CA LYS A 94 -4.66 21.98 6.72
C LYS A 94 -4.06 22.83 7.85
N ASN A 95 -2.89 22.44 8.36
CA ASN A 95 -2.19 23.18 9.40
C ASN A 95 -1.72 24.55 8.91
N LYS A 96 -1.12 24.62 7.72
CA LYS A 96 -0.75 25.91 7.10
C LYS A 96 -1.97 26.80 6.85
N ALA A 97 -3.08 26.24 6.37
CA ALA A 97 -4.31 27.01 6.15
C ALA A 97 -4.88 27.58 7.45
N ASN A 98 -4.83 26.82 8.56
CA ASN A 98 -5.22 27.30 9.88
C ASN A 98 -4.30 28.41 10.38
N GLU A 99 -2.98 28.29 10.21
CA GLU A 99 -2.02 29.32 10.59
C GLU A 99 -2.24 30.62 9.82
N VAL A 100 -2.50 30.54 8.50
CA VAL A 100 -2.82 31.71 7.67
C VAL A 100 -4.14 32.35 8.12
N LYS A 101 -5.16 31.55 8.45
CA LYS A 101 -6.43 32.07 8.99
C LYS A 101 -6.23 32.80 10.31
N LEU A 102 -5.41 32.27 11.22
CA LEU A 102 -5.09 32.92 12.49
C LEU A 102 -4.37 34.25 12.27
N LYS A 103 -3.33 34.28 11.44
CA LYS A 103 -2.61 35.51 11.08
C LYS A 103 -3.54 36.55 10.43
N ALA A 104 -4.43 36.12 9.54
CA ALA A 104 -5.41 37.01 8.92
C ALA A 104 -6.38 37.62 9.95
N ASN A 105 -6.81 36.85 10.95
CA ASN A 105 -7.67 37.33 12.02
C ASN A 105 -6.95 38.33 12.93
N GLU A 106 -5.67 38.09 13.28
CA GLU A 106 -4.85 39.04 14.04
C GLU A 106 -4.67 40.37 13.31
N VAL A 107 -4.42 40.33 11.99
CA VAL A 107 -4.30 41.54 11.17
C VAL A 107 -5.63 42.32 11.14
N LYS A 108 -6.76 41.62 11.00
CA LYS A 108 -8.09 42.23 11.07
C LYS A 108 -8.36 42.88 12.43
N LEU A 109 -7.97 42.23 13.53
CA LEU A 109 -8.10 42.77 14.89
C LEU A 109 -7.26 44.05 15.06
N LYS A 110 -5.98 44.02 14.69
CA LYS A 110 -5.10 45.18 14.75
C LYS A 110 -5.60 46.35 13.90
N ALA A 111 -6.20 46.07 12.74
CA ALA A 111 -6.83 47.09 11.89
C ALA A 111 -8.08 47.71 12.56
N LYS A 112 -8.90 46.90 13.23
CA LYS A 112 -10.03 47.39 14.02
C LYS A 112 -9.57 48.27 15.19
N GLU A 113 -8.55 47.87 15.92
CA GLU A 113 -7.99 48.67 17.02
C GLU A 113 -7.46 50.02 16.50
N LYS A 114 -6.67 50.02 15.42
CA LYS A 114 -6.17 51.27 14.82
C LYS A 114 -7.28 52.20 14.36
N THR A 115 -8.36 51.68 13.79
CA THR A 115 -9.50 52.50 13.34
C THR A 115 -10.29 53.08 14.51
N VAL A 116 -10.43 52.34 15.62
CA VAL A 116 -11.03 52.86 16.87
C VAL A 116 -10.19 54.00 17.44
N ILE A 117 -8.86 53.82 17.53
CA ILE A 117 -7.94 54.86 18.01
C ILE A 117 -7.95 56.09 17.11
N LEU A 118 -8.04 55.91 15.78
CA LEU A 118 -8.15 57.03 14.86
C LEU A 118 -9.46 57.80 15.08
N ARG A 119 -10.59 57.09 15.24
CA ARG A 119 -11.89 57.72 15.50
C ARG A 119 -11.89 58.52 16.80
N SER A 120 -11.30 58.02 17.88
CA SER A 120 -11.22 58.78 19.14
C SER A 120 -10.38 60.05 18.97
N LYS A 121 -9.19 59.95 18.35
CA LYS A 121 -8.34 61.11 18.06
C LYS A 121 -9.03 62.17 17.19
N VAL A 122 -9.81 61.75 16.18
CA VAL A 122 -10.56 62.68 15.32
C VAL A 122 -11.66 63.38 16.13
N LYS A 123 -12.38 62.65 16.99
CA LYS A 123 -13.42 63.19 17.86
C LYS A 123 -12.86 64.22 18.84
N ASP A 124 -11.70 63.94 19.44
CA ASP A 124 -11.02 64.87 20.36
C ASP A 124 -10.60 66.16 19.65
N ARG A 125 -10.05 66.06 18.42
CA ARG A 125 -9.72 67.25 17.62
C ARG A 125 -10.95 68.09 17.28
N LEU A 126 -12.05 67.45 16.89
CA LEU A 126 -13.32 68.11 16.60
C LEU A 126 -13.89 68.87 17.82
N ASN A 127 -13.85 68.23 18.99
CA ASN A 127 -14.28 68.86 20.25
C ASN A 127 -13.39 70.06 20.61
N LYS A 128 -12.07 69.91 20.46
CA LYS A 128 -11.12 71.01 20.69
C LYS A 128 -11.36 72.18 19.73
N HIS A 129 -11.66 71.90 18.46
CA HIS A 129 -11.93 72.94 17.47
C HIS A 129 -13.25 73.68 17.76
N LYS A 130 -14.32 72.96 18.13
CA LYS A 130 -15.59 73.55 18.58
C LYS A 130 -15.41 74.45 19.81
N ALA A 131 -14.61 74.01 20.79
CA ALA A 131 -14.33 74.81 21.98
C ALA A 131 -13.56 76.11 21.69
N ILE A 132 -12.78 76.16 20.59
CA ILE A 132 -12.08 77.37 20.14
C ILE A 132 -13.06 78.33 19.46
N ILE A 133 -13.96 77.82 18.61
CA ILE A 133 -14.96 78.63 17.90
C ILE A 133 -15.94 79.28 18.88
N ILE A 134 -16.32 78.60 19.97
CA ILE A 134 -17.24 79.13 21.00
C ILE A 134 -16.55 80.20 21.88
N LYS A 135 -15.22 80.30 21.87
CA LYS A 135 -14.44 81.28 22.66
C LYS A 135 -14.04 82.53 21.88
N GLN A 136 -14.41 82.66 20.60
CA GLN A 136 -14.26 83.91 19.87
C GLN A 136 -15.55 84.75 20.03
N PRO A 137 -15.48 85.95 20.64
CA PRO A 137 -16.61 86.87 20.73
C PRO A 137 -17.00 87.47 19.37
#